data_AF-A0A3D0TQ42-F1
#
_entry.id   AF-A0A3D0TQ42-F1
#
_cell.length_a   1.000
_cell.length_b   1.000
_cell.length_c   1.000
_cell.angle_alpha   90.00
_cell.angle_beta   90.00
_cell.angle_gamma   90.00
#
_symmetry.space_group_name_H-M   'P 1'
#
loop_
_entity.id
_entity.type
_entity.pdbx_description
1 polymer ?
#
loop_
_entity_poly.entity_id
_entity_poly.type
_entity_poly.pdbx_seq_one_letter_code
_entity_poly.pdbx_strand_id
1 'polypeptide(L)' 'MAENEHGESAQSLTASVKEKDEKISSLSKKLERLLSGYLDQDIEKEIYRVEKGKLILQKKSLEEEITNLSHKQN' A
#
# COMPACT_ATOMS: atom_id res chain seq x y z
N MET A 1 27.77 -9.14 -25.72
CA MET A 1 26.55 -9.44 -24.95
C MET A 1 26.67 -8.71 -23.62
N ALA A 2 26.31 -7.43 -23.59
CA ALA A 2 26.47 -6.58 -22.40
C ALA A 2 25.44 -5.45 -22.44
N GLU A 3 24.18 -5.78 -22.76
CA GLU A 3 23.10 -4.77 -22.87
C GLU A 3 21.90 -5.10 -21.95
N ASN A 4 22.04 -6.13 -21.10
CA ASN A 4 20.93 -6.72 -20.38
C ASN A 4 20.81 -6.22 -18.94
N GLU A 5 21.82 -5.52 -18.40
CA GLU A 5 21.86 -5.15 -16.97
C GLU A 5 21.11 -3.85 -16.63
N HIS A 6 20.76 -3.04 -17.63
CA HIS A 6 19.97 -1.81 -17.39
C HIS A 6 18.45 -2.04 -17.45
N GLY A 7 17.98 -3.11 -18.07
CA GLY A 7 16.55 -3.43 -18.18
C GLY A 7 15.97 -4.06 -16.91
N GLU A 8 16.74 -4.90 -16.23
CA GLU A 8 16.27 -5.66 -15.07
C GLU A 8 16.01 -4.76 -13.85
N SER A 9 16.82 -3.72 -13.66
CA SER A 9 16.70 -2.77 -12.55
C SER A 9 15.45 -1.89 -12.68
N ALA A 10 15.16 -1.37 -13.88
CA ALA A 10 13.95 -0.62 -14.15
C ALA A 10 12.70 -1.50 -14.00
N GLN A 11 12.70 -2.72 -14.57
CA GLN A 11 11.58 -3.67 -14.43
C GLN A 11 11.35 -4.11 -12.99
N SER A 12 12.42 -4.36 -12.22
CA SER A 12 12.34 -4.74 -10.80
C SER A 12 11.75 -3.63 -9.92
N LEU A 13 12.10 -2.37 -10.21
CA LEU A 13 11.52 -1.20 -9.54
C LEU A 13 10.04 -1.00 -9.91
N THR A 14 9.67 -1.14 -11.19
CA THR A 14 8.26 -1.07 -11.61
C THR A 14 7.43 -2.20 -11.00
N ALA A 15 7.99 -3.42 -10.92
CA ALA A 15 7.34 -4.54 -10.25
C ALA A 15 7.17 -4.27 -8.74
N SER A 16 8.17 -3.67 -8.09
CA SER A 16 8.12 -3.30 -6.68
C SER A 16 7.08 -2.21 -6.38
N VAL A 17 6.94 -1.21 -7.26
CA VAL A 17 5.89 -0.19 -7.15
C VAL A 17 4.51 -0.82 -7.33
N LYS A 18 4.34 -1.68 -8.34
CA LYS A 18 3.07 -2.36 -8.62
C LYS A 18 2.62 -3.25 -7.46
N GLU A 19 3.53 -4.01 -6.86
CA GLU A 19 3.24 -4.83 -5.66
C GLU A 19 2.74 -3.95 -4.49
N LYS A 20 3.34 -2.78 -4.30
CA LYS A 20 2.92 -1.84 -3.25
C LYS A 20 1.57 -1.19 -3.56
N ASP A 21 1.29 -0.86 -4.81
CA ASP A 21 -0.03 -0.37 -5.24
C ASP A 21 -1.13 -1.42 -5.02
N GLU A 22 -0.84 -2.70 -5.29
CA GLU A 22 -1.75 -3.80 -4.96
C GLU A 22 -1.97 -3.91 -3.44
N LYS A 23 -0.92 -3.75 -2.64
CA LYS A 23 -1.03 -3.68 -1.18
C LYS A 23 -1.87 -2.50 -0.73
N ILE A 24 -1.69 -1.30 -1.27
CA ILE A 24 -2.50 -0.11 -0.98
C ILE A 24 -3.98 -0.34 -1.36
N SER A 25 -4.24 -0.97 -2.49
CA SER A 25 -5.59 -1.34 -2.93
C SER A 25 -6.22 -2.35 -1.96
N SER A 26 -5.46 -3.32 -1.48
CA SER A 26 -5.91 -4.29 -0.48
C SER A 26 -6.21 -3.62 0.87
N LEU A 27 -5.39 -2.65 1.29
CA LEU A 27 -5.62 -1.87 2.52
C LEU A 27 -6.88 -1.01 2.40
N SER A 28 -7.12 -0.43 1.22
CA SER A 28 -8.34 0.34 0.96
C SER A 28 -9.59 -0.53 1.07
N LYS A 29 -9.57 -1.73 0.49
CA LYS A 29 -10.66 -2.72 0.66
C LYS A 29 -10.86 -3.14 2.12
N LYS A 30 -9.77 -3.31 2.89
CA LYS A 30 -9.85 -3.60 4.32
C LYS A 30 -10.47 -2.45 5.11
N LEU A 31 -10.12 -1.20 4.78
CA LEU A 31 -10.72 -0.01 5.38
C LEU A 31 -12.22 0.09 5.10
N GLU A 32 -12.64 -0.21 3.86
CA GLU A 32 -14.06 -0.28 3.50
C GLU A 32 -14.79 -1.33 4.32
N ARG A 33 -14.25 -2.56 4.38
CA ARG A 33 -14.86 -3.64 5.17
C ARG A 33 -14.89 -3.35 6.67
N LEU A 34 -13.85 -2.71 7.20
CA LEU A 34 -13.80 -2.25 8.59
C LEU A 34 -14.88 -1.18 8.85
N LEU A 35 -15.11 -0.27 7.91
CA LEU A 35 -16.20 0.69 7.99
C LEU A 35 -17.57 0.00 7.91
N SER A 36 -17.76 -0.95 6.99
CA SER A 36 -18.99 -1.74 6.91
C SER A 36 -19.30 -2.42 8.24
N GLY A 37 -18.34 -3.18 8.81
CA GLY A 37 -18.54 -3.84 10.11
C GLY A 37 -18.86 -2.88 11.26
N TYR A 38 -18.32 -1.65 11.23
CA TYR A 38 -18.70 -0.63 12.21
C TYR A 38 -20.13 -0.11 12.00
N LEU A 39 -20.57 0.07 10.75
CA LEU A 39 -21.93 0.51 10.42
C LEU A 39 -22.96 -0.58 10.72
N ASP A 40 -22.62 -1.84 10.50
CA ASP A 40 -23.42 -3.03 10.82
C ASP A 40 -23.43 -3.36 12.34
N GLN A 41 -22.69 -2.58 13.15
CA GLN A 41 -22.53 -2.79 14.61
C GLN A 41 -21.84 -4.11 15.00
N ASP A 42 -21.17 -4.78 14.06
CA ASP A 42 -20.34 -5.98 14.32
C ASP A 42 -19.09 -5.65 15.17
N ILE A 43 -18.62 -4.40 15.12
CA ILE A 43 -17.45 -3.93 15.89
C ILE A 43 -17.72 -2.62 16.61
N GLU A 44 -17.05 -2.44 17.75
CA GLU A 44 -17.13 -1.22 18.53
C GLU A 44 -16.36 -0.06 17.91
N LYS A 45 -16.78 1.17 18.23
CA LYS A 45 -16.15 2.42 17.76
C LYS A 45 -14.66 2.50 18.11
N GLU A 46 -14.29 1.99 19.29
CA GLU A 46 -12.89 1.98 19.72
C GLU A 46 -12.04 1.06 18.84
N ILE A 47 -12.52 -0.17 18.61
CA ILE A 47 -11.87 -1.13 17.70
C ILE A 47 -11.74 -0.54 16.30
N TYR A 48 -12.82 0.03 15.77
CA TYR A 48 -12.81 0.71 14.47
C TYR A 48 -11.74 1.81 14.40
N ARG A 49 -11.62 2.66 15.43
CA ARG A 49 -10.64 3.76 15.45
C ARG A 49 -9.20 3.26 15.50
N VAL A 50 -8.92 2.27 16.33
CA VAL A 50 -7.58 1.68 16.47
C VAL A 50 -7.16 1.02 15.16
N GLU A 51 -7.99 0.15 14.60
CA GLU A 51 -7.69 -0.57 13.37
C GLU A 51 -7.60 0.37 12.17
N LYS A 52 -8.49 1.37 12.08
CA LYS A 52 -8.41 2.42 11.05
C LYS A 52 -7.09 3.17 11.13
N GLY A 53 -6.65 3.53 12.33
CA GLY A 53 -5.36 4.21 12.53
C GLY A 53 -4.19 3.39 12.01
N LYS A 54 -4.13 2.10 12.36
CA LYS A 54 -3.09 1.17 11.87
C LYS A 54 -3.11 1.05 10.35
N LEU A 55 -4.28 0.88 9.74
CA LEU A 55 -4.42 0.73 8.29
C LEU A 55 -4.03 2.01 7.54
N ILE A 56 -4.40 3.18 8.04
CA ILE A 56 -4.00 4.47 7.45
C ILE A 56 -2.49 4.69 7.55
N LEU A 57 -1.88 4.37 8.69
CA LEU A 57 -0.43 4.47 8.87
C LEU A 57 0.32 3.55 7.90
N GLN A 58 -0.11 2.29 7.78
CA GLN A 58 0.48 1.36 6.82
C GLN A 58 0.32 1.84 5.37
N LYS A 59 -0.86 2.35 5.01
CA LYS A 59 -1.09 2.90 3.66
C LYS A 59 -0.14 4.06 3.37
N LYS A 60 -0.04 5.03 4.28
CA LYS A 60 0.87 6.18 4.12
C LYS A 60 2.34 5.75 3.98
N SER A 61 2.76 4.79 4.79
CA SER A 61 4.13 4.27 4.71
C SER A 61 4.42 3.65 3.34
N LEU A 62 3.47 2.93 2.75
CA LEU A 62 3.61 2.37 1.40
C LEU A 62 3.61 3.46 0.31
N GLU A 63 2.76 4.47 0.43
CA GLU A 63 2.73 5.62 -0.50
C GLU A 63 4.06 6.39 -0.48
N GLU A 64 4.65 6.57 0.71
CA GLU A 64 5.96 7.20 0.87
C GLU A 64 7.08 6.33 0.26
N GLU A 65 7.03 5.01 0.47
CA GLU A 65 8.02 4.09 -0.11
C GLU A 65 7.93 4.05 -1.65
N ILE A 66 6.72 4.08 -2.23
CA ILE A 66 6.53 4.24 -3.69
C ILE A 66 7.14 5.56 -4.17
N THR A 67 6.84 6.66 -3.49
CA THR A 67 7.34 7.99 -3.87
C THR A 67 8.87 8.02 -3.84
N ASN A 68 9.49 7.43 -2.82
CA ASN A 68 10.94 7.31 -2.70
C ASN A 68 11.56 6.43 -3.80
N LEU A 69 10.92 5.30 -4.13
CA LEU A 69 11.38 4.42 -5.21
C LEU A 69 11.31 5.11 -6.58
N SER A 70 10.23 5.84 -6.85
CA SER A 70 10.06 6.64 -8.07
C SER A 70 11.05 7.80 -8.15
N HIS A 71 11.35 8.47 -7.04
CA HIS A 71 12.32 9.58 -7.02
C HIS A 71 13.76 9.11 -7.26
N LYS A 72 14.11 7.88 -6.82
CA LYS A 72 15.43 7.28 -7.02
C LYS A 72 15.68 6.81 -8.47
N GLN A 73 14.64 6.76 -9.31
CA GLN A 73 14.75 6.42 -10.73
C GLN A 73 15.10 7.62 -11.63
N ASN A 74 15.04 8.86 -11.13
CA ASN A 74 15.23 10.09 -11.91
C ASN A 74 16.61 10.72 -11.72
#